data_AF-A0A2H3DW14-F1
#
_entry.id   AF-A0A2H3DW14-F1
#
_cell.length_a   1.000
_cell.length_b   1.000
_cell.length_c   1.000
_cell.angle_alpha   90.00
_cell.angle_beta   90.00
_cell.angle_gamma   90.00
#
_symmetry.space_group_name_H-M   'P 1'
#
loop_
_entity.id
_entity.type
_entity.pdbx_description
1 polymer ?
#
loop_
_entity_poly.entity_id
_entity_poly.type
_entity_poly.pdbx_seq_one_letter_code
_entity_poly.pdbx_strand_id
1 'polypeptide(L)'
;MLSDGAVGIAMVQHRVTIVQSARSHTRRDGWLDVYTFMPFGERLFLETHVPKARIAPSDLLAIFPSSDVFHTPTQGMLQLPQKAFAEFTELTSWNQKRCEDLWCKWIASQ
;
A
#
# COMPACT_ATOMS: atom_id res chain seq x y z
N MET A 1 15.05 -1.89 -6.68
CA MET A 1 15.44 -1.21 -5.42
C MET A 1 14.36 -0.18 -5.17
N LEU A 2 13.95 0.01 -3.92
CA LEU A 2 12.91 0.98 -3.59
C LEU A 2 13.60 2.28 -3.17
N SER A 3 13.47 3.32 -3.99
CA SER A 3 14.10 4.61 -3.73
C SER A 3 13.42 5.33 -2.57
N ASP A 4 14.14 6.25 -1.93
CA ASP A 4 13.55 7.13 -0.92
C ASP A 4 12.34 7.90 -1.49
N GLY A 5 11.25 7.98 -0.72
CA GLY A 5 10.00 8.61 -1.14
C GLY A 5 9.20 7.87 -2.21
N ALA A 6 9.65 6.71 -2.69
CA ALA A 6 8.91 5.93 -3.70
C ALA A 6 7.57 5.44 -3.13
N VAL A 7 6.50 5.61 -3.91
CA VAL A 7 5.13 5.22 -3.52
C VAL A 7 4.76 3.89 -4.16
N GLY A 8 4.04 3.05 -3.43
CA GLY A 8 3.57 1.77 -3.92
C GLY A 8 2.40 1.22 -3.12
N ILE A 9 2.10 -0.04 -3.40
CA ILE A 9 1.03 -0.80 -2.76
C ILE A 9 1.67 -2.00 -2.06
N ALA A 10 1.35 -2.21 -0.79
CA ALA A 10 1.85 -3.34 -0.03
C ALA A 10 0.75 -3.96 0.84
N MET A 11 0.99 -5.20 1.25
CA MET A 11 0.24 -5.86 2.31
C MET A 11 0.78 -5.40 3.67
N VAL A 12 -0.01 -4.65 4.42
CA VAL A 12 0.35 -4.20 5.78
C VAL A 12 -0.73 -4.71 6.71
N GLN A 13 -0.36 -5.51 7.71
CA GLN A 13 -1.31 -6.09 8.68
C GLN A 13 -2.52 -6.75 7.98
N HIS A 14 -2.26 -7.55 6.94
CA HIS A 14 -3.28 -8.23 6.12
C HIS A 14 -4.23 -7.31 5.34
N ARG A 15 -3.86 -6.04 5.13
CA ARG A 15 -4.61 -5.07 4.34
C ARG A 15 -3.77 -4.52 3.19
N VAL A 16 -4.38 -4.46 2.00
CA VAL A 16 -3.81 -3.73 0.85
C VAL A 16 -3.77 -2.25 1.21
N THR A 17 -2.57 -1.69 1.25
CA THR A 17 -2.29 -0.37 1.83
C THR A 17 -1.36 0.41 0.90
N ILE A 18 -1.61 1.71 0.75
CA ILE A 18 -0.67 2.61 0.08
C ILE A 18 0.50 2.86 1.03
N VAL A 19 1.70 2.69 0.49
CA VAL A 19 2.94 2.85 1.24
C VAL A 19 3.89 3.81 0.53
N GLN A 20 4.69 4.54 1.30
CA GLN A 20 5.79 5.34 0.79
C GLN A 20 7.09 4.91 1.47
N SER A 21 8.16 4.76 0.71
CA SER A 21 9.45 4.40 1.28
C SER A 21 9.95 5.49 2.24
N ALA A 22 10.32 5.09 3.46
CA ALA A 22 10.85 6.02 4.46
C ALA A 22 12.36 6.28 4.32
N ARG A 23 13.04 5.48 3.48
CA ARG A 23 14.46 5.60 3.10
C ARG A 23 14.70 4.88 1.78
N SER A 24 15.90 4.99 1.21
CA SER A 24 16.31 4.11 0.10
C SER A 24 16.60 2.70 0.61
N HIS A 25 16.06 1.69 -0.08
CA HIS A 25 16.25 0.26 0.23
C HIS A 25 16.94 -0.48 -0.91
N THR A 26 17.87 -1.34 -0.52
CA THR A 26 18.67 -2.21 -1.38
C THR A 26 18.12 -3.64 -1.36
N ARG A 27 18.58 -4.49 -2.29
CA ARG A 27 18.20 -5.91 -2.32
C ARG A 27 18.68 -6.71 -1.11
N ARG A 28 19.61 -6.18 -0.32
CA ARG A 28 20.16 -6.85 0.87
C ARG A 28 19.39 -6.51 2.14
N ASP A 29 18.49 -5.53 2.09
CA ASP A 29 17.64 -5.20 3.22
C ASP A 29 16.62 -6.34 3.43
N GLY A 30 16.59 -6.88 4.66
CA GLY A 30 15.64 -7.94 5.03
C GLY A 30 14.21 -7.44 5.24
N TRP A 31 14.03 -6.12 5.36
CA TRP A 31 12.74 -5.46 5.54
C TRP A 31 12.76 -4.09 4.85
N LEU A 32 11.57 -3.60 4.52
CA LEU A 32 11.35 -2.26 3.98
C LEU A 32 10.68 -1.41 5.06
N ASP A 33 11.34 -0.32 5.46
CA ASP A 33 10.75 0.71 6.30
C ASP A 33 9.89 1.64 5.42
N VAL A 34 8.59 1.70 5.70
CA VAL A 34 7.61 2.43 4.89
C VAL A 34 6.66 3.27 5.74
N TYR A 35 6.28 4.43 5.24
CA TYR A 35 5.12 5.18 5.68
C TYR A 35 3.85 4.54 5.17
N THR A 36 2.80 4.46 6.00
CA THR A 36 1.53 3.85 5.62
C THR A 36 0.42 4.89 5.53
N PHE A 37 -0.47 4.72 4.57
CA PHE A 37 -1.58 5.64 4.35
C PHE A 37 -2.93 4.92 4.34
N MET A 38 -3.93 5.49 5.02
CA MET A 38 -5.31 5.02 5.04
C MET A 38 -6.19 5.84 4.09
N PRO A 39 -7.21 5.22 3.44
CA PRO A 39 -8.16 5.96 2.62
C PRO A 39 -8.93 7.01 3.44
N PHE A 40 -9.07 8.22 2.90
CA PHE A 40 -9.84 9.32 3.50
C PHE A 40 -10.90 9.89 2.55
N GLY A 41 -10.89 9.49 1.28
CA GLY A 41 -11.88 9.85 0.29
C GLY A 41 -11.52 9.26 -1.07
N GLU A 42 -12.12 9.82 -2.12
CA GLU A 42 -11.76 9.44 -3.47
C GLU A 42 -10.34 9.91 -3.79
N ARG A 43 -9.44 8.96 -4.08
CA ARG A 43 -8.02 9.18 -4.38
C ARG A 43 -7.18 9.83 -3.28
N LEU A 44 -7.77 10.20 -2.14
CA LEU A 44 -7.11 10.90 -1.05
C LEU A 44 -6.86 9.95 0.12
N PHE A 45 -5.64 9.97 0.61
CA PHE A 45 -5.16 9.11 1.68
C PHE A 45 -4.48 9.94 2.76
N LEU A 46 -4.59 9.48 4.00
CA LEU A 46 -3.98 10.09 5.19
C LEU A 46 -2.89 9.19 5.74
N GLU A 47 -1.76 9.77 6.11
CA GLU A 47 -0.73 9.08 6.87
C GLU A 47 -1.33 8.56 8.19
N THR A 48 -1.05 7.29 8.51
CA THR A 48 -1.60 6.70 9.73
C THR A 48 -0.87 7.21 10.97
N HIS A 49 -1.55 7.24 12.12
CA HIS A 49 -0.96 7.65 13.41
C HIS A 49 0.19 6.75 13.89
N VAL A 50 0.38 5.57 13.27
CA VAL A 50 1.57 4.70 13.42
C VAL A 50 2.32 4.73 12.09
N PRO A 51 3.03 5.83 11.80
CA PRO A 51 3.37 6.19 10.42
C PRO A 51 4.32 5.16 9.79
N LYS A 52 5.26 4.60 10.56
CA LYS A 52 6.31 3.70 10.04
C LYS A 52 6.02 2.23 10.32
N ALA A 53 5.84 1.45 9.26
CA ALA A 53 5.78 0.00 9.30
C ALA A 53 7.06 -0.62 8.73
N ARG A 54 7.41 -1.82 9.22
CA ARG A 54 8.38 -2.69 8.57
C ARG A 54 7.63 -3.80 7.87
N ILE A 55 7.82 -3.92 6.56
CA ILE A 55 7.23 -4.98 5.75
C ILE A 55 8.32 -5.85 5.17
N ALA A 56 8.00 -7.12 4.88
CA ALA A 56 8.91 -7.94 4.09
C ALA A 56 8.91 -7.45 2.63
N PRO A 57 10.02 -7.58 1.90
CA PRO A 57 10.02 -7.29 0.46
C PRO A 57 8.97 -8.06 -0.33
N SER A 58 8.58 -9.26 0.14
CA SER A 58 7.51 -10.08 -0.44
C SER A 58 6.10 -9.51 -0.28
N ASP A 59 5.91 -8.60 0.67
CA ASP A 59 4.60 -7.98 0.92
C ASP A 59 4.33 -6.81 -0.01
N LEU A 60 5.34 -6.35 -0.77
CA LEU A 60 5.22 -5.29 -1.75
C LEU A 60 4.53 -5.84 -3.02
N LEU A 61 3.35 -5.31 -3.34
CA LEU A 61 2.52 -5.78 -4.44
C LEU A 61 2.81 -5.01 -5.74
N ALA A 62 3.00 -3.70 -5.62
CA ALA A 62 3.29 -2.82 -6.75
C ALA A 62 4.13 -1.62 -6.30
N ILE A 63 4.95 -1.09 -7.22
CA ILE A 63 5.67 0.18 -7.05
C ILE A 63 5.21 1.06 -8.19
N PHE A 64 4.73 2.26 -7.88
CA PHE A 64 4.33 3.19 -8.91
C PHE A 64 5.55 3.80 -9.59
N PRO A 65 5.49 4.06 -10.91
CA PRO A 65 6.55 4.76 -11.63
C PRO A 65 6.87 6.11 -11.00
N SER A 66 8.14 6.50 -10.99
CA SER A 66 8.56 7.84 -10.53
C SER A 66 8.05 8.98 -11.42
N SER A 67 7.53 8.66 -12.61
CA SER A 67 6.86 9.61 -13.50
C SER A 67 5.46 9.99 -13.04
N ASP A 68 4.86 9.19 -12.15
CA ASP A 68 3.52 9.45 -11.64
C ASP A 68 3.56 10.64 -10.67
N VAL A 69 2.71 11.64 -10.91
CA VAL A 69 2.69 12.87 -10.12
C VAL A 69 1.75 12.70 -8.94
N PHE A 70 2.32 12.40 -7.77
CA PHE A 70 1.58 12.36 -6.52
C PHE A 70 1.42 13.78 -5.98
N HIS A 71 0.19 14.16 -5.65
CA HIS A 71 -0.08 15.45 -5.04
C HIS A 71 -0.15 15.29 -3.52
N THR A 72 0.43 16.23 -2.80
CA THR A 72 0.37 16.30 -1.32
C THR A 72 -0.33 17.59 -0.92
N PRO A 73 -1.68 17.61 -0.85
CA PRO A 73 -2.44 18.83 -0.59
C PRO A 73 -2.09 19.51 0.73
N THR A 74 -1.81 18.70 1.75
CA THR A 74 -1.41 19.09 3.10
C THR A 74 -0.42 18.06 3.64
N GLN A 75 0.36 18.43 4.66
CA GLN A 75 1.22 17.48 5.37
C GLN A 75 0.41 16.25 5.86
N GLY A 76 0.94 15.06 5.62
CA GLY A 76 0.27 13.80 5.96
C GLY A 76 -0.87 13.41 5.01
N MET A 77 -1.09 14.14 3.93
CA MET A 77 -2.04 13.75 2.86
C MET A 77 -1.31 13.33 1.61
N LEU A 78 -1.79 12.26 0.99
CA LEU A 78 -1.34 11.75 -0.28
C LEU A 78 -2.53 11.59 -1.21
N GLN A 79 -2.49 12.28 -2.34
CA GLN A 79 -3.48 12.13 -3.41
C GLN A 79 -2.88 11.35 -4.57
N LEU A 80 -3.51 10.23 -4.91
CA LEU A 80 -3.10 9.38 -6.00
C LEU A 80 -3.58 9.91 -7.37
N PRO A 81 -2.76 9.77 -8.42
CA PRO A 81 -3.24 9.83 -9.79
C PRO A 81 -4.36 8.84 -10.06
N GLN A 82 -5.21 9.13 -11.05
CA GLN A 82 -6.32 8.26 -11.43
C GLN A 82 -5.88 6.81 -11.71
N LYS A 83 -4.77 6.65 -12.41
CA LYS A 83 -4.22 5.34 -12.78
C LYS A 83 -3.79 4.53 -11.55
N ALA A 84 -3.01 5.14 -10.66
CA ALA A 84 -2.54 4.52 -9.43
C ALA A 84 -3.70 4.16 -8.49
N PHE A 85 -4.75 5.01 -8.44
CA PHE A 85 -5.96 4.72 -7.68
C PHE A 85 -6.74 3.52 -8.25
N ALA A 86 -6.87 3.44 -9.57
CA ALA A 86 -7.53 2.29 -10.20
C ALA A 86 -6.81 0.97 -9.88
N GLU A 87 -5.48 0.95 -9.98
CA GLU A 87 -4.66 -0.22 -9.62
C GLU A 87 -4.81 -0.60 -8.13
N PHE A 88 -4.83 0.40 -7.23
CA PHE A 88 -5.10 0.18 -5.82
C PHE A 88 -6.49 -0.43 -5.56
N THR A 89 -7.53 0.10 -6.22
CA THR A 89 -8.89 -0.43 -6.09
C THR A 89 -8.97 -1.87 -6.59
N GLU A 90 -8.38 -2.18 -7.75
CA GLU A 90 -8.36 -3.54 -8.30
C GLU A 90 -7.70 -4.54 -7.33
N LEU A 91 -6.52 -4.21 -6.81
CA LEU A 91 -5.80 -5.06 -5.86
C LEU A 91 -6.58 -5.23 -4.55
N THR A 92 -7.21 -4.16 -4.06
CA THR A 92 -8.03 -4.21 -2.85
C THR A 92 -9.25 -5.10 -3.05
N SER A 93 -9.99 -4.95 -4.15
CA SER A 93 -11.16 -5.78 -4.48
C SER A 93 -10.78 -7.24 -4.66
N TRP A 94 -9.65 -7.53 -5.33
CA TRP A 94 -9.16 -8.88 -5.48
C TRP A 94 -8.82 -9.53 -4.13
N ASN A 95 -8.10 -8.79 -3.26
CA ASN A 95 -7.75 -9.29 -1.94
C ASN A 95 -8.98 -9.48 -1.04
N GLN A 96 -9.95 -8.57 -1.10
CA GLN A 96 -11.22 -8.70 -0.38
C GLN A 96 -11.95 -9.98 -0.80
N LYS A 97 -12.12 -10.20 -2.11
CA LYS A 97 -12.77 -11.41 -2.64
C LYS A 97 -12.06 -12.68 -2.18
N ARG A 98 -10.72 -12.68 -2.21
CA ARG A 98 -9.92 -13.82 -1.71
C ARG A 98 -10.19 -14.10 -0.23
N CYS A 99 -10.27 -13.07 0.61
CA CYS A 99 -10.57 -13.21 2.03
C CYS A 99 -12.00 -13.73 2.24
N GLU A 100 -12.98 -13.22 1.49
CA GLU A 100 -14.38 -13.69 1.52
C GLU A 100 -14.47 -15.16 1.11
N ASP A 101 -13.78 -15.58 0.05
CA ASP A 101 -13.76 -16.98 -0.41
C ASP A 101 -13.17 -17.93 0.65
N LEU A 102 -12.08 -17.52 1.30
CA LEU A 102 -11.47 -18.30 2.39
C LEU A 102 -12.39 -18.41 3.59
N TRP A 103 -13.08 -17.32 3.94
CA TRP A 103 -14.07 -17.29 5.01
C TRP A 103 -15.25 -18.22 4.73
N CYS A 104 -15.83 -18.15 3.52
CA CYS A 104 -16.92 -19.03 3.09
C CYS A 104 -16.53 -20.51 3.15
N LYS A 105 -15.32 -20.85 2.68
CA LYS A 105 -14.80 -22.22 2.77
C LYS A 105 -14.63 -22.70 4.20
N TRP A 106 -14.14 -21.83 5.08
CA TRP A 106 -13.97 -22.16 6.50
C TRP A 106 -15.33 -22.41 7.16
N ILE A 107 -16.33 -21.55 6.93
CA ILE A 107 -17.70 -21.76 7.44
C ILE A 107 -18.30 -23.07 6.92
N ALA A 108 -18.14 -23.38 5.64
CA ALA A 108 -18.69 -24.60 5.05
C ALA A 108 -18.01 -25.90 5.56
N SER A 109 -16.85 -25.78 6.22
CA SER A 109 -16.14 -26.92 6.81
C SER A 109 -16.46 -27.15 8.30
N GLN A 110 -17.28 -26.27 8.90
CA GLN A 110 -17.84 -26.43 10.24
C GLN A 110 -19.16 -27.23 10.18
#